data_AF-A0AAU0XRK5-F1
#
_entry.id   AF-A0AAU0XRK5-F1
#
_cell.length_a   1.000
_cell.length_b   1.000
_cell.length_c   1.000
_cell.angle_alpha   90.00
_cell.angle_beta   90.00
_cell.angle_gamma   90.00
#
_symmetry.space_group_name_H-M   'P 1'
#
loop_
_entity.id
_entity.type
_entity.pdbx_description
1 polymer ?
#
loop_
_entity_poly.entity_id
_entity_poly.type
_entity_poly.pdbx_seq_one_letter_code
_entity_poly.pdbx_strand_id
1 'polypeptide(L)'
;MIRIVTAARLARLATETEQARSRVSQVQEQADAAFSAHLRAAAELIERAEQAEQDRATYADVVAALRAELEASQLGEVVLLVRFGQPHSIHRSVHAAKACAGTYGADPAGWQPCSGLPSASDAWATITFTFDDTTDAFLCSMAPSLPVPGGAG
;
A
#
# COMPACT_ATOMS: atom_id res chain seq x y z
N MET A 1 -67.62 -61.77 20.70
CA MET A 1 -66.22 -61.69 20.22
C MET A 1 -65.90 -60.40 19.46
N ILE A 2 -66.79 -59.88 18.60
CA ILE A 2 -66.58 -58.68 17.76
C ILE A 2 -66.22 -57.40 18.56
N ARG A 3 -66.86 -57.15 19.71
CA ARG A 3 -66.66 -55.93 20.53
C ARG A 3 -65.26 -55.77 21.14
N ILE A 4 -64.61 -56.87 21.52
CA ILE A 4 -63.28 -56.85 22.14
C ILE A 4 -62.22 -56.48 21.11
N VAL A 5 -62.36 -56.99 19.88
CA VAL A 5 -61.46 -56.67 18.75
C VAL A 5 -61.57 -55.19 18.36
N THR A 6 -62.75 -54.59 18.45
CA THR A 6 -62.95 -53.16 18.16
C THR A 6 -62.32 -52.25 19.22
N ALA A 7 -62.48 -52.59 20.51
CA ALA A 7 -61.89 -51.82 21.60
C ALA A 7 -60.36 -51.85 21.57
N ALA A 8 -59.76 -53.02 21.34
CA ALA A 8 -58.31 -53.16 21.22
C ALA A 8 -57.74 -52.37 20.03
N ARG A 9 -58.45 -52.35 18.89
CA ARG A 9 -58.04 -51.59 17.71
C ARG A 9 -58.13 -50.07 17.94
N LEU A 10 -59.17 -49.59 18.60
CA LEU A 10 -59.32 -48.16 18.94
C LEU A 10 -58.26 -47.71 19.93
N ALA A 11 -57.95 -48.51 20.96
CA ALA A 11 -56.88 -48.22 21.89
C ALA A 11 -55.52 -48.13 21.19
N ARG A 12 -55.24 -49.05 20.27
CA ARG A 12 -54.02 -49.02 19.46
C ARG A 12 -53.93 -47.77 18.59
N LEU A 13 -55.00 -47.40 17.88
CA LEU A 13 -55.03 -46.19 17.06
C LEU A 13 -54.83 -44.92 17.91
N ALA A 14 -55.46 -44.85 19.08
CA ALA A 14 -55.26 -43.73 20.00
C ALA A 14 -53.79 -43.59 20.41
N THR A 15 -53.15 -44.69 20.80
CA THR A 15 -51.71 -44.72 21.11
C THR A 15 -50.85 -44.32 19.92
N GLU A 16 -51.15 -44.83 18.72
CA GLU A 16 -50.43 -44.46 17.50
C GLU A 16 -50.58 -42.97 17.16
N THR A 17 -51.77 -42.39 17.34
CA THR A 17 -51.98 -40.94 17.14
C THR A 17 -51.24 -40.09 18.15
N GLU A 18 -51.16 -40.53 19.42
CA GLU A 18 -50.44 -39.80 20.45
C GLU A 18 -48.93 -39.85 20.21
N GLN A 19 -48.41 -41.03 19.83
CA GLN A 19 -47.02 -41.18 19.41
C GLN A 19 -46.71 -40.33 18.17
N ALA A 20 -47.62 -40.26 17.20
CA ALA A 20 -47.44 -39.42 16.02
C ALA A 20 -47.39 -37.93 16.39
N ARG A 21 -48.27 -37.45 17.28
CA ARG A 21 -48.24 -36.05 17.76
C ARG A 21 -46.95 -35.75 18.51
N SER A 22 -46.55 -36.63 19.43
CA SER A 22 -45.30 -36.48 20.19
C SER A 22 -44.08 -36.40 19.27
N ARG A 23 -44.02 -37.23 18.22
CA ARG A 23 -42.95 -37.16 17.20
C ARG A 23 -42.97 -35.85 16.42
N VAL A 24 -44.15 -35.36 16.02
CA VAL A 24 -44.26 -34.07 15.32
C VAL A 24 -43.77 -32.94 16.20
N SER A 25 -44.18 -32.89 17.48
CA SER A 25 -43.69 -31.88 18.43
C SER A 25 -42.18 -31.95 18.61
N GLN A 26 -41.62 -33.15 18.77
CA GLN A 26 -40.17 -33.33 18.92
C GLN A 26 -39.40 -32.88 17.67
N VAL A 27 -39.89 -33.20 16.47
CA VAL A 27 -39.27 -32.76 15.22
C VAL A 27 -39.36 -31.24 15.07
N GLN A 28 -40.48 -30.64 15.46
CA GLN A 28 -40.65 -29.19 15.43
C GLN A 28 -39.66 -28.49 16.38
N GLU A 29 -39.52 -28.98 17.62
CA GLU A 29 -38.55 -28.45 18.59
C GLU A 29 -37.11 -28.56 18.08
N GLN A 30 -36.76 -29.69 17.47
CA GLN A 30 -35.44 -29.88 16.85
C GLN A 30 -35.21 -28.94 15.67
N ALA A 31 -36.23 -28.73 14.84
CA ALA A 31 -36.16 -27.82 13.70
C ALA A 31 -36.00 -26.36 14.16
N ASP A 32 -36.76 -25.94 15.17
CA ASP A 32 -36.69 -24.58 15.73
C ASP A 32 -35.33 -24.33 16.39
N ALA A 33 -34.78 -25.33 17.09
CA ALA A 33 -33.44 -25.25 17.66
C ALA A 33 -32.36 -25.16 16.59
N ALA A 34 -32.44 -25.98 15.54
CA ALA A 34 -31.51 -25.95 14.41
C ALA A 34 -31.59 -24.62 13.65
N PHE A 35 -32.79 -24.12 13.40
CA PHE A 35 -33.01 -22.84 12.74
C PHE A 35 -32.45 -21.67 13.57
N SER A 36 -32.71 -21.67 14.88
CA SER A 36 -32.17 -20.65 15.79
C SER A 36 -30.66 -20.69 15.87
N ALA A 37 -30.05 -21.88 15.82
CA ALA A 37 -28.60 -22.03 15.77
C ALA A 37 -28.04 -21.50 14.43
N HIS A 38 -28.72 -21.78 13.32
CA HIS A 38 -28.33 -21.29 12.01
C HIS A 38 -28.40 -19.77 11.91
N LEU A 39 -29.47 -19.15 12.42
CA LEU A 39 -29.60 -17.68 12.46
C LEU A 39 -28.48 -17.01 13.27
N ARG A 40 -28.11 -17.59 14.42
CA ARG A 40 -26.97 -17.08 15.21
C ARG A 40 -25.65 -17.20 14.45
N ALA A 41 -25.39 -18.36 13.83
CA ALA A 41 -24.20 -18.55 13.02
C ALA A 41 -24.14 -17.60 11.81
N ALA A 42 -25.28 -17.34 11.16
CA ALA A 42 -25.37 -16.39 10.06
C ALA A 42 -25.09 -14.96 10.53
N ALA A 43 -25.64 -14.55 11.66
CA ALA A 43 -25.39 -13.23 12.24
C ALA A 43 -23.90 -13.03 12.59
N GLU A 44 -23.27 -14.02 13.23
CA GLU A 44 -21.84 -13.98 13.55
C GLU A 44 -20.94 -13.93 12.30
N LEU A 45 -21.36 -14.55 11.19
CA LEU A 45 -20.62 -14.50 9.93
C LEU A 45 -20.77 -13.14 9.25
N ILE A 46 -21.97 -12.55 9.29
CA ILE A 46 -22.22 -11.20 8.76
C ILE A 46 -21.39 -10.18 9.54
N GLU A 47 -21.42 -10.22 10.87
CA GLU A 47 -20.63 -9.31 11.71
C GLU A 47 -19.13 -9.42 11.41
N ARG A 48 -18.61 -10.65 11.29
CA ARG A 48 -17.20 -10.88 10.92
C ARG A 48 -16.87 -10.37 9.51
N ALA A 49 -17.79 -10.52 8.56
CA ALA A 49 -17.58 -10.02 7.20
C ALA A 49 -17.60 -8.49 7.16
N GLU A 50 -18.52 -7.85 7.88
CA GLU A 50 -18.59 -6.39 8.03
C GLU A 50 -17.32 -5.84 8.67
N GLN A 51 -16.83 -6.46 9.74
CA GLN A 51 -15.57 -6.08 10.38
C GLN A 51 -14.38 -6.23 9.42
N ALA A 52 -14.30 -7.35 8.71
CA ALA A 52 -13.21 -7.59 7.76
C ALA A 52 -13.17 -6.55 6.62
N GLU A 53 -14.33 -6.11 6.13
CA GLU A 53 -14.38 -5.05 5.12
C GLU A 53 -14.01 -3.67 5.68
N GLN A 54 -14.38 -3.38 6.92
CA GLN A 54 -13.95 -2.14 7.60
C GLN A 54 -12.43 -2.11 7.84
N ASP A 55 -11.87 -3.22 8.29
CA ASP A 55 -10.42 -3.37 8.48
C ASP A 55 -9.70 -3.21 7.14
N ARG A 56 -10.21 -3.84 6.08
CA ARG A 56 -9.66 -3.72 4.72
C ARG A 56 -9.66 -2.27 4.22
N ALA A 57 -10.75 -1.53 4.43
CA ALA A 57 -10.81 -0.12 4.07
C ALA A 57 -9.76 0.71 4.82
N THR A 58 -9.64 0.47 6.13
CA THR A 58 -8.63 1.14 6.98
C THR A 58 -7.21 0.84 6.49
N TYR A 59 -6.90 -0.42 6.17
CA TYR A 59 -5.59 -0.79 5.64
C TYR A 59 -5.33 -0.22 4.24
N ALA A 60 -6.35 -0.07 3.40
CA ALA A 60 -6.19 0.56 2.08
C ALA A 60 -5.71 2.01 2.20
N ASP A 61 -6.27 2.78 3.14
CA ASP A 61 -5.85 4.16 3.39
C ASP A 61 -4.41 4.23 3.93
N VAL A 62 -4.04 3.35 4.87
CA VAL A 62 -2.67 3.27 5.39
C VAL A 62 -1.68 2.90 4.28
N VAL A 63 -2.01 1.93 3.43
CA VAL A 63 -1.14 1.54 2.31
C VAL A 63 -1.00 2.68 1.31
N ALA A 64 -2.07 3.42 1.02
CA ALA A 64 -2.01 4.59 0.16
C ALA A 64 -1.12 5.69 0.75
N ALA A 65 -1.25 5.98 2.04
CA ALA A 65 -0.43 6.96 2.75
C ALA A 65 1.05 6.56 2.75
N LEU A 66 1.37 5.32 3.12
CA LEU A 66 2.75 4.81 3.13
C LEU A 66 3.36 4.80 1.72
N ARG A 67 2.58 4.48 0.68
CA ARG A 67 3.04 4.60 -0.71
C ARG A 67 3.35 6.05 -1.06
N ALA A 68 2.48 7.00 -0.72
CA ALA A 68 2.73 8.41 -0.97
C ALA A 68 3.97 8.92 -0.24
N GLU A 69 4.18 8.51 1.02
CA GLU A 69 5.39 8.82 1.79
C GLU A 69 6.64 8.20 1.17
N LEU A 70 6.57 6.96 0.70
CA LEU A 70 7.68 6.29 0.03
C LEU A 70 8.05 6.98 -1.28
N GLU A 71 7.07 7.32 -2.12
CA GLU A 71 7.28 8.08 -3.36
C GLU A 71 7.85 9.48 -3.07
N ALA A 72 7.39 10.15 -2.00
CA ALA A 72 7.93 11.45 -1.58
C ALA A 72 9.35 11.35 -0.96
N SER A 73 9.71 10.16 -0.45
CA SER A 73 10.98 9.87 0.21
C SER A 73 12.00 9.20 -0.70
N GLN A 74 11.62 8.74 -1.89
CA GLN A 74 12.57 8.33 -2.91
C GLN A 74 13.51 9.52 -3.16
N LEU A 75 14.72 9.39 -2.65
CA LEU A 75 15.82 10.27 -2.97
C LEU A 75 16.10 10.04 -4.44
N GLY A 76 15.46 10.85 -5.28
CA GLY A 76 15.76 10.89 -6.70
C GLY A 76 17.17 11.43 -6.94
N GLU A 77 17.31 12.13 -8.05
CA GLU A 77 18.52 12.87 -8.38
C GLU A 77 18.86 13.92 -7.30
N VAL A 78 20.06 13.83 -6.72
CA VAL A 78 20.58 14.87 -5.82
C VAL A 78 21.44 15.82 -6.64
N VAL A 79 21.15 17.12 -6.57
CA VAL A 79 21.85 18.12 -7.38
C VAL A 79 22.61 19.08 -6.49
N LEU A 80 23.93 19.14 -6.65
CA LEU A 80 24.77 20.16 -6.03
C LEU A 80 24.80 21.40 -6.93
N LEU A 81 24.30 22.51 -6.40
CA LEU A 81 24.47 23.83 -6.99
C LEU A 81 25.86 24.37 -6.65
N VAL A 82 26.59 24.79 -7.66
CA VAL A 82 27.95 25.33 -7.58
C VAL A 82 27.94 26.78 -8.04
N ARG A 83 28.64 27.65 -7.31
CA ARG A 83 28.79 29.07 -7.64
C ARG A 83 30.27 29.42 -7.70
N PHE A 84 30.76 29.90 -8.84
CA PHE A 84 32.18 30.16 -9.07
C PHE A 84 33.10 28.99 -8.68
N GLY A 85 32.73 27.77 -9.09
CA GLY A 85 33.47 26.55 -8.78
C GLY A 85 33.40 26.07 -7.31
N GLN A 86 32.65 26.74 -6.44
CA GLN A 86 32.50 26.37 -5.03
C GLN A 86 31.11 25.76 -4.75
N PRO A 87 31.01 24.70 -3.92
CA PRO A 87 29.73 24.17 -3.45
C PRO A 87 28.89 25.26 -2.80
N HIS A 88 27.64 25.42 -3.25
CA HIS A 88 26.73 26.42 -2.70
C HIS A 88 25.58 25.79 -1.89
N SER A 89 24.83 24.86 -2.49
CA SER A 89 23.69 24.18 -1.82
C SER A 89 23.28 22.88 -2.52
N ILE A 90 22.62 21.98 -1.81
CA ILE A 90 22.15 20.68 -2.32
C ILE A 90 20.63 20.72 -2.51
N HIS A 91 20.15 20.17 -3.62
CA HIS A 91 18.75 20.21 -4.05
C HIS A 91 18.26 18.84 -4.50
N ARG A 92 16.95 18.63 -4.48
CA ARG A 92 16.30 17.39 -4.95
C ARG A 92 16.09 17.33 -6.48
N SER A 93 16.46 18.39 -7.21
CA SER A 93 16.38 18.43 -8.68
C SER A 93 17.18 19.60 -9.26
N VAL A 94 17.51 19.50 -10.55
CA VAL A 94 18.13 20.61 -11.31
C VAL A 94 17.22 21.83 -11.33
N HIS A 95 15.90 21.64 -11.45
CA HIS A 95 14.94 22.74 -11.45
C HIS A 95 14.98 23.54 -10.15
N ALA A 96 14.96 22.85 -8.99
CA ALA A 96 15.05 23.51 -7.68
C ALA A 96 16.39 24.25 -7.51
N ALA A 97 17.50 23.65 -7.95
CA ALA A 97 18.81 24.28 -7.94
C ALA A 97 18.85 25.57 -8.79
N LYS A 98 18.32 25.52 -10.01
CA LYS A 98 18.26 26.69 -10.91
C LYS A 98 17.33 27.79 -10.37
N ALA A 99 16.19 27.43 -9.80
CA ALA A 99 15.28 28.38 -9.16
C ALA A 99 15.96 29.08 -7.97
N CYS A 100 16.71 28.33 -7.15
CA CYS A 100 17.54 28.89 -6.07
C CYS A 100 18.58 29.87 -6.62
N ALA A 101 19.36 29.49 -7.63
CA ALA A 101 20.32 30.41 -8.26
C ALA A 101 19.65 31.68 -8.83
N GLY A 102 18.42 31.56 -9.34
CA GLY A 102 17.61 32.70 -9.79
C GLY A 102 17.32 33.72 -8.69
N THR A 103 17.10 33.28 -7.44
CA THR A 103 16.91 34.22 -6.31
C THR A 103 18.18 35.02 -6.00
N TYR A 104 19.34 34.53 -6.44
CA TYR A 104 20.64 35.21 -6.36
C TYR A 104 21.06 35.90 -7.67
N GLY A 105 20.12 36.08 -8.61
CA GLY A 105 20.33 36.84 -9.84
C GLY A 105 20.91 36.05 -11.02
N ALA A 106 20.87 34.71 -10.99
CA ALA A 106 21.19 33.91 -12.18
C ALA A 106 20.13 34.09 -13.27
N ASP A 107 20.56 34.20 -14.54
CA ASP A 107 19.66 34.22 -15.69
C ASP A 107 19.04 32.83 -15.91
N PRO A 108 17.70 32.68 -15.86
CA PRO A 108 17.02 31.41 -16.14
C PRO A 108 17.26 30.86 -17.55
N ALA A 109 17.57 31.72 -18.54
CA ALA A 109 17.81 31.32 -19.93
C ALA A 109 19.30 31.04 -20.25
N GLY A 110 20.22 31.48 -19.39
CA GLY A 110 21.67 31.42 -19.63
C GLY A 110 22.36 30.09 -19.31
N TRP A 111 21.60 29.05 -18.92
CA TRP A 111 22.17 27.78 -18.50
C TRP A 111 22.63 26.93 -19.70
N GLN A 112 23.91 26.56 -19.71
CA GLN A 112 24.50 25.67 -20.73
C GLN A 112 25.17 24.46 -20.06
N PRO A 113 25.29 23.32 -20.76
CA PRO A 113 26.03 22.17 -20.27
C PRO A 113 27.50 22.53 -20.02
N CYS A 114 28.03 22.16 -18.85
CA CYS A 114 29.46 22.28 -18.59
C CYS A 114 30.23 21.24 -19.42
N SER A 115 31.33 21.65 -20.04
CA SER A 115 32.23 20.74 -20.77
C SER A 115 33.20 19.98 -19.85
N GLY A 116 33.07 20.13 -18.53
CA GLY A 116 33.94 19.56 -17.51
C GLY A 116 33.51 19.97 -16.10
N LEU A 117 34.40 19.82 -15.11
CA LEU A 117 34.14 20.26 -13.73
C LEU A 117 33.87 21.78 -13.69
N PRO A 118 32.86 22.24 -12.93
CA PRO A 118 32.60 23.65 -12.73
C PRO A 118 33.83 24.41 -12.25
N SER A 119 34.15 25.49 -12.93
CA SER A 119 35.33 26.31 -12.69
C SER A 119 34.96 27.66 -12.07
N ALA A 120 35.96 28.43 -11.66
CA ALA A 120 35.75 29.78 -11.15
C ALA A 120 35.18 30.75 -12.22
N SER A 121 35.33 30.44 -13.52
CA SER A 121 34.71 31.19 -14.61
C SER A 121 33.22 30.88 -14.79
N ASP A 122 32.74 29.75 -14.27
CA ASP A 122 31.33 29.39 -14.31
C ASP A 122 30.62 30.02 -13.12
N ALA A 123 29.90 31.12 -13.37
CA ALA A 123 29.19 31.83 -12.30
C ALA A 123 28.20 30.91 -11.56
N TRP A 124 27.50 30.05 -12.30
CA TRP A 124 26.57 29.05 -11.78
C TRP A 124 26.67 27.74 -12.57
N ALA A 125 26.69 26.61 -11.87
CA ALA A 125 26.69 25.29 -12.46
C ALA A 125 25.94 24.28 -11.56
N THR A 126 25.50 23.17 -12.13
CA THR A 126 24.83 22.08 -11.39
C THR A 126 25.56 20.77 -11.61
N ILE A 127 25.82 20.04 -10.53
CA ILE A 127 26.37 18.67 -10.56
C ILE A 127 25.28 17.72 -10.10
N THR A 128 24.95 16.76 -10.95
CA THR A 128 23.92 15.76 -10.71
C THR A 128 24.52 14.49 -10.15
N PHE A 129 23.92 13.98 -9.08
CA PHE A 129 24.23 12.72 -8.44
C PHE A 129 23.01 11.79 -8.44
N THR A 130 23.24 10.51 -8.72
CA THR A 130 22.22 9.47 -8.66
C THR A 130 22.58 8.49 -7.55
N PHE A 131 21.62 8.16 -6.69
CA PHE A 131 21.82 7.12 -5.67
C PHE A 131 21.89 5.74 -6.32
N ASP A 132 22.94 4.98 -6.03
CA ASP A 132 23.09 3.59 -6.41
C ASP A 132 22.88 2.70 -5.18
N ASP A 133 21.73 2.02 -5.17
CA ASP A 133 21.32 1.11 -4.09
C ASP A 133 22.24 -0.11 -3.98
N THR A 134 22.97 -0.46 -5.05
CA THR A 134 23.90 -1.60 -5.06
C THR A 134 25.15 -1.33 -4.23
N THR A 135 25.60 -0.07 -4.21
CA THR A 135 26.85 0.34 -3.56
C THR A 135 26.64 1.25 -2.34
N ASP A 136 25.37 1.57 -2.03
CA ASP A 136 24.98 2.52 -0.98
C ASP A 136 25.70 3.86 -1.12
N ALA A 137 25.82 4.35 -2.36
CA ALA A 137 26.61 5.53 -2.70
C ALA A 137 25.93 6.43 -3.73
N PHE A 138 26.28 7.72 -3.72
CA PHE A 138 25.87 8.67 -4.75
C PHE A 138 26.90 8.73 -5.88
N LEU A 139 26.49 8.38 -7.10
CA LEU A 139 27.31 8.42 -8.30
C LEU A 139 27.20 9.78 -8.98
N CYS A 140 28.33 10.41 -9.26
CA CYS A 140 28.39 11.67 -9.99
C CYS A 140 28.22 11.45 -11.50
N SER A 141 27.31 12.19 -12.12
CA SER A 141 27.04 12.13 -13.57
C SER A 141 28.14 12.75 -14.44
N MET A 142 29.02 13.59 -13.87
CA MET A 142 30.14 14.16 -14.60
C MET A 142 31.31 13.17 -14.62
N ALA A 143 31.65 12.69 -15.82
CA ALA A 143 32.80 11.81 -16.00
C ALA A 143 34.09 12.51 -15.52
N PRO A 144 34.96 11.84 -14.75
CA PRO A 144 36.27 12.40 -14.41
C PRO A 144 37.08 12.56 -15.70
N SER A 145 37.41 13.80 -16.07
CA SER A 145 38.38 14.05 -17.14
C SER A 145 39.76 13.68 -16.60
N LEU A 146 40.28 12.52 -16.99
CA LEU A 146 41.68 12.18 -16.73
C LEU A 146 42.57 13.18 -17.48
N PRO A 147 43.61 13.74 -16.84
CA PRO A 147 44.54 14.62 -17.55
C PRO A 147 45.23 13.82 -18.67
N VAL A 148 45.12 14.32 -19.90
CA VAL A 148 45.87 13.78 -21.04
C VAL A 148 47.34 13.97 -20.72
N PRO A 149 48.16 12.90 -20.61
CA PRO A 149 49.59 13.06 -20.38
C PRO A 149 50.17 13.83 -21.57
N GLY A 150 50.67 15.03 -21.32
CA GLY A 150 51.31 15.86 -22.33
C GLY A 150 52.48 15.10 -22.96
N GLY A 151 52.37 14.83 -24.26
CA GLY A 151 53.51 14.44 -25.07
C GLY A 151 54.45 15.64 -25.16
N ALA A 152 55.65 15.49 -24.60
CA ALA A 152 56.75 16.42 -24.83
C ALA A 152 57.21 16.29 -26.30
N GLY A 153 57.22 17.41 -27.01
CA GLY A 153 57.93 17.62 -28.28
C GLY A 153 58.82 18.84 -28.13
#